data_AF-A0A4P7LCH3-F1
#
_entry.id   AF-A0A4P7LCH3-F1
#
_cell.length_a   1.000
_cell.length_b   1.000
_cell.length_c   1.000
_cell.angle_alpha   90.00
_cell.angle_beta   90.00
_cell.angle_gamma   90.00
#
_symmetry.space_group_name_H-M   'P 1'
#
loop_
_entity.id
_entity.type
_entity.pdbx_description
1 polymer ?
#
loop_
_entity_poly.entity_id
_entity_poly.type
_entity_poly.pdbx_seq_one_letter_code
_entity_poly.pdbx_strand_id
1 'polypeptide(L)'
;MAKRERGRRALRDEVSRRIQQIYEVGEDGAKVRVPAPVPHARDARGRNWDMSGFGNATGYEASIRAVVDKVRDEFDLNESLENRAPNPFGD
;
A
#
# COMPACT_ATOMS: atom_id res chain seq x y z
N MET A 1 15.67 9.72 7.67
CA MET A 1 14.93 10.09 6.44
C MET A 1 13.53 10.47 6.85
N ALA A 2 13.00 11.61 6.41
CA ALA A 2 11.59 11.94 6.67
C ALA A 2 10.69 10.99 5.85
N LYS A 3 9.64 10.44 6.48
CA LYS A 3 8.64 9.64 5.75
C LYS A 3 7.98 10.48 4.67
N ARG A 4 7.70 9.86 3.53
CA ARG A 4 7.02 10.52 2.41
C ARG A 4 5.51 10.37 2.61
N GLU A 5 4.74 11.41 2.31
CA GLU A 5 3.29 11.34 2.45
C GLU A 5 2.64 10.94 1.12
N ARG A 6 1.63 10.08 1.15
CA ARG A 6 0.86 9.68 -0.03
C ARG A 6 -0.63 9.53 0.27
N GLY A 7 -1.45 9.83 -0.74
CA GLY A 7 -2.89 9.55 -0.72
C GLY A 7 -3.20 8.06 -0.77
N ARG A 8 -4.44 7.68 -0.43
CA ARG A 8 -4.90 6.30 -0.29
C ARG A 8 -4.71 5.49 -1.57
N ARG A 9 -5.10 6.04 -2.72
CA ARG A 9 -4.92 5.43 -4.04
C ARG A 9 -3.44 5.24 -4.37
N ALA A 10 -2.63 6.28 -4.20
CA ALA A 10 -1.20 6.23 -4.47
C ALA A 10 -0.45 5.21 -3.58
N LEU A 11 -0.87 5.03 -2.33
CA LEU A 11 -0.37 3.97 -1.44
C LEU A 11 -0.82 2.58 -1.90
N ARG A 12 -2.09 2.41 -2.24
CA ARG A 12 -2.61 1.15 -2.76
C ARG A 12 -1.89 0.70 -4.02
N ASP A 13 -1.70 1.61 -4.98
CA ASP A 13 -0.97 1.34 -6.22
C ASP A 13 0.50 1.00 -5.97
N GLU A 14 1.16 1.67 -5.01
CA GLU A 14 2.53 1.37 -4.61
C GLU A 14 2.66 -0.03 -4.00
N VAL A 15 1.79 -0.37 -3.04
CA VAL A 15 1.76 -1.70 -2.42
C VAL A 15 1.46 -2.76 -3.47
N SER A 16 0.48 -2.51 -4.35
CA SER A 16 0.15 -3.41 -5.46
C SER A 16 1.36 -3.67 -6.35
N ARG A 17 2.01 -2.62 -6.85
CA ARG A 17 3.22 -2.76 -7.70
C ARG A 17 4.28 -3.61 -7.03
N ARG A 18 4.58 -3.36 -5.76
CA ARG A 18 5.63 -4.09 -5.03
C ARG A 18 5.25 -5.56 -4.76
N ILE A 19 3.98 -5.83 -4.46
CA ILE A 19 3.50 -7.21 -4.29
C ILE A 19 3.57 -7.98 -5.61
N GLN A 20 3.14 -7.39 -6.72
CA GLN A 20 3.23 -8.05 -8.03
C GLN A 20 4.68 -8.27 -8.50
N GLN A 21 5.65 -7.56 -7.91
CA GLN A 21 7.09 -7.75 -8.16
C GLN A 21 7.75 -8.77 -7.22
N ILE A 22 7.01 -9.35 -6.26
CA ILE A 22 7.52 -10.48 -5.48
C ILE A 22 7.78 -11.62 -6.47
N TYR A 23 9.00 -12.16 -6.46
CA TYR A 23 9.43 -13.20 -7.40
C TYR A 23 8.41 -14.35 -7.48
N GLU A 24 8.00 -14.88 -6.33
CA GLU A 24 7.03 -15.98 -6.25
C GLU A 24 5.67 -15.63 -6.91
N VAL A 25 5.18 -14.40 -6.69
CA VAL A 25 3.92 -13.91 -7.26
C VAL A 25 4.05 -13.72 -8.77
N GLY A 26 5.18 -13.17 -9.23
CA GLY A 26 5.47 -12.96 -10.64
C GLY A 26 5.62 -14.26 -11.43
N GLU A 27 6.34 -15.24 -10.86
CA GLU A 27 6.55 -16.56 -11.47
C GLU A 27 5.27 -17.38 -11.55
N ASP A 28 4.45 -17.35 -10.50
CA ASP A 28 3.15 -18.05 -10.46
C ASP A 28 2.06 -17.33 -11.30
N GLY A 29 2.34 -16.11 -11.77
CA GLY A 29 1.35 -15.26 -12.44
C GLY A 29 0.18 -14.87 -11.52
N ALA A 30 0.39 -14.96 -10.21
CA ALA A 30 -0.64 -14.73 -9.20
C ALA A 30 -1.05 -13.26 -9.17
N LYS A 31 -2.36 -13.00 -9.21
CA LYS A 31 -2.90 -11.64 -9.08
C LYS A 31 -3.42 -11.40 -7.68
N VAL A 32 -2.53 -10.95 -6.80
CA VAL A 32 -2.88 -10.56 -5.43
C VAL A 32 -3.74 -9.29 -5.45
N ARG A 33 -4.94 -9.36 -4.86
CA ARG A 33 -5.81 -8.19 -4.70
C ARG A 33 -5.39 -7.40 -3.47
N VAL A 34 -4.95 -6.16 -3.70
CA VAL A 34 -4.56 -5.23 -2.63
C VAL A 34 -5.78 -4.42 -2.14
N PRO A 35 -6.10 -4.49 -0.84
CA PRO A 35 -7.19 -3.71 -0.24
C PRO A 35 -6.82 -2.22 -0.15
N ALA A 36 -7.80 -1.37 0.17
CA ALA A 36 -7.50 0.02 0.46
C ALA A 36 -6.79 0.13 1.82
N PRO A 37 -5.79 1.03 1.96
CA PRO A 37 -5.20 1.31 3.26
C PRO A 37 -6.24 1.89 4.20
N VAL A 38 -6.21 1.45 5.45
CA VAL A 38 -7.11 1.89 6.53
C VAL A 38 -6.30 2.80 7.47
N PRO A 39 -6.71 4.07 7.65
CA PRO A 39 -6.04 4.96 8.59
C PRO A 39 -6.21 4.46 10.03
N HIS A 40 -5.17 4.66 10.84
CA HIS A 40 -5.19 4.43 12.28
C HIS A 40 -4.33 5.45 13.03
N ALA A 41 -4.53 5.56 14.34
CA ALA A 41 -3.69 6.40 15.19
C ALA A 41 -2.22 5.97 15.10
N ARG A 42 -1.28 6.92 15.09
CA ARG A 42 0.15 6.61 14.95
C ARG A 42 0.58 5.57 15.99
N ASP A 43 1.10 4.43 15.50
CA ASP A 43 1.60 3.36 16.37
C ASP A 43 2.98 3.72 16.96
N ALA A 44 3.55 2.83 17.80
CA ALA A 44 4.85 3.04 18.44
C ALA A 44 6.02 3.25 17.45
N ARG A 45 5.86 2.82 16.18
CA ARG A 45 6.80 3.06 15.07
C ARG A 45 6.43 4.30 14.24
N GLY A 46 5.43 5.07 14.66
CA GLY A 46 4.97 6.29 14.01
C GLY A 46 4.21 6.06 12.69
N ARG A 47 3.70 4.85 12.42
CA ARG A 47 2.92 4.54 11.21
C ARG A 47 1.44 4.81 11.46
N ASN A 48 0.71 5.34 10.49
CA ASN A 48 -0.68 5.78 10.64
C ASN A 48 -1.68 5.06 9.72
N TRP A 49 -1.30 3.95 9.11
CA TRP A 49 -2.20 3.14 8.28
C TRP A 49 -1.78 1.68 8.26
N ASP A 50 -2.75 0.81 7.98
CA ASP A 50 -2.59 -0.63 7.83
C ASP A 50 -3.40 -1.16 6.63
N MET A 51 -3.15 -2.40 6.22
CA MET A 51 -3.88 -3.08 5.15
C MET A 51 -4.11 -4.53 5.56
N SER A 52 -5.37 -4.96 5.54
CA SER A 52 -5.79 -6.32 5.87
C SER A 52 -6.78 -6.83 4.83
N GLY A 53 -6.82 -8.16 4.62
CA GLY A 53 -7.75 -8.78 3.67
C GLY A 53 -7.25 -8.81 2.23
N PHE A 54 -5.97 -9.12 2.03
CA PHE A 54 -5.43 -9.36 0.69
C PHE A 54 -6.09 -10.59 0.05
N GLY A 55 -6.59 -10.43 -1.17
CA GLY A 55 -7.16 -11.54 -1.94
C GLY A 55 -6.06 -12.29 -2.69
N ASN A 56 -6.22 -13.61 -2.85
CA ASN A 56 -5.19 -14.50 -3.43
C ASN A 56 -3.82 -14.38 -2.73
N ALA A 57 -3.81 -14.16 -1.42
CA ALA A 57 -2.59 -14.02 -0.63
C ALA A 57 -2.04 -15.35 -0.10
N THR A 58 -2.81 -16.44 -0.18
CA THR A 58 -2.42 -17.76 0.31
C THR A 58 -1.10 -18.19 -0.30
N GLY A 59 -0.11 -18.54 0.53
CA GLY A 59 1.25 -18.88 0.10
C GLY A 59 2.21 -17.68 -0.01
N TYR A 60 1.69 -16.45 -0.04
CA TYR A 60 2.49 -15.21 -0.16
C TYR A 60 2.36 -14.29 1.06
N GLU A 61 1.66 -14.71 2.11
CA GLU A 61 1.30 -13.87 3.27
C GLU A 61 2.50 -13.21 3.93
N ALA A 62 3.59 -13.95 4.13
CA ALA A 62 4.82 -13.44 4.71
C ALA A 62 5.49 -12.39 3.80
N SER A 63 5.60 -12.68 2.50
CA SER A 63 6.17 -11.79 1.49
C SER A 63 5.34 -10.51 1.33
N ILE A 64 4.01 -10.64 1.30
CA ILE A 64 3.06 -9.52 1.27
C ILE A 64 3.21 -8.66 2.53
N ARG A 65 3.26 -9.29 3.71
CA ARG A 65 3.40 -8.57 4.99
C ARG A 65 4.72 -7.80 5.04
N ALA A 66 5.81 -8.37 4.55
CA ALA A 66 7.11 -7.69 4.47
C ALA A 66 7.06 -6.47 3.54
N VAL A 67 6.40 -6.59 2.38
CA VAL A 67 6.18 -5.46 1.47
C VAL A 67 5.36 -4.36 2.14
N VAL A 68 4.25 -4.71 2.78
CA VAL A 68 3.39 -3.74 3.47
C VAL A 68 4.14 -3.04 4.60
N ASP A 69 4.88 -3.78 5.45
CA ASP A 69 5.65 -3.20 6.55
C ASP A 69 6.68 -2.18 6.04
N LYS A 70 7.39 -2.53 4.96
CA LYS A 70 8.35 -1.65 4.30
C LYS A 70 7.69 -0.39 3.74
N VAL A 71 6.54 -0.51 3.07
CA VAL A 71 5.82 0.67 2.56
C VAL A 71 5.31 1.55 3.71
N ARG A 72 4.87 0.96 4.83
CA ARG A 72 4.45 1.72 6.02
C ARG A 72 5.62 2.44 6.70
N ASP A 73 6.84 1.92 6.58
CA ASP A 73 8.05 2.58 7.09
C ASP A 73 8.50 3.74 6.18
N GLU A 74 8.31 3.61 4.88
CA GLU A 74 8.67 4.64 3.90
C GLU A 74 7.60 5.75 3.77
N PHE A 75 6.32 5.40 3.92
CA PHE A 75 5.21 6.29 3.61
C PHE A 75 4.15 6.38 4.72
N ASP A 76 3.70 7.60 4.99
CA ASP A 76 2.51 7.87 5.80
C ASP A 76 1.29 8.15 4.90
N LEU A 77 0.12 7.70 5.35
CA LEU A 77 -1.15 7.97 4.68
C LEU A 77 -1.55 9.40 4.99
N ASN A 78 -1.73 10.20 3.95
CA ASN A 78 -2.25 11.55 4.04
C ASN A 78 -3.53 11.63 3.20
N GLU A 79 -4.68 11.66 3.87
CA GLU A 79 -5.99 11.70 3.22
C GLU A 79 -6.22 13.02 2.45
N SER A 80 -5.55 14.12 2.83
CA SER A 80 -5.62 15.39 2.09
C SER A 80 -4.96 15.31 0.71
N LEU A 81 -4.02 14.39 0.48
CA LEU A 81 -3.42 14.15 -0.83
C LEU A 81 -4.31 13.34 -1.78
N GLU A 82 -5.30 12.61 -1.26
CA GLU A 82 -6.28 11.90 -2.09
C GLU A 82 -7.14 12.88 -2.90
N ASN A 83 -7.51 14.00 -2.27
CA ASN A 83 -8.34 15.04 -2.89
C ASN A 83 -7.58 15.89 -3.93
N ARG A 84 -6.26 15.74 -4.01
CA ARG A 84 -5.39 16.53 -4.90
C ARG A 84 -5.09 15.82 -6.23
N ALA A 85 -5.65 14.63 -6.47
CA ALA A 85 -5.58 14.02 -7.80
C ALA A 85 -6.22 15.00 -8.80
N PRO A 86 -5.47 15.51 -9.80
CA PRO A 86 -6.00 16.52 -10.70
C PRO A 86 -7.18 15.92 -11.45
N ASN A 87 -8.34 16.58 -11.42
CA ASN A 87 -9.39 16.35 -12.40
C ASN A 87 -8.74 16.43 -13.79
N PRO A 88 -8.69 15.34 -14.57
CA PRO A 88 -8.17 15.39 -15.94
C PRO A 88 -9.15 16.08 -16.91
N PHE A 89 -10.33 16.45 -16.40
CA PHE A 89 -11.37 17.21 -17.08
C PHE A 89 -11.80 18.33 -16.12
N GLY A 90 -11.07 19.44 -16.10
CA GLY A 90 -11.51 20.67 -15.45
C GLY A 90 -12.14 21.57 -16.52
N ASP A 91 -13.41 21.94 -16.28
CA ASP A 91 -14.31 22.87 -17.02
C ASP A 91 -14.03 23.13 -18.51
#